data_AF-A0A529YD35-F1
#
_entry.id   AF-A0A529YD35-F1
#
_cell.length_a   1.000
_cell.length_b   1.000
_cell.length_c   1.000
_cell.angle_alpha   90.00
_cell.angle_beta   90.00
_cell.angle_gamma   90.00
#
_symmetry.space_group_name_H-M   'P 1'
#
loop_
_entity.id
_entity.type
_entity.pdbx_description
1 polymer ?
#
loop_
_entity_poly.entity_id
_entity_poly.type
_entity_poly.pdbx_seq_one_letter_code
_entity_poly.pdbx_strand_id
1 'polypeptide(L)'
;YFGEVIAELLYWLGPDKLLFGSDYGIWTPRWLVEKLWAYQIPEDIAAERGVQLTDEIKQKILGLNAARLYDIDVEAKKAALAKSPLRIAAE
;
A
#
# COMPACT_ATOMS: atom_id res chain seq x y z
N TYR A 1 -3.87 17.47 -5.27
CA TYR A 1 -2.63 16.87 -5.82
C TYR A 1 -2.46 15.37 -5.52
N PHE A 2 -2.00 14.90 -4.34
CA PHE A 2 -1.77 13.44 -4.14
C PHE A 2 -3.02 12.59 -4.38
N GLY A 3 -4.17 13.03 -3.86
CA GLY A 3 -5.46 12.36 -4.07
C GLY A 3 -5.87 12.28 -5.55
N GLU A 4 -5.65 13.34 -6.33
CA GLU A 4 -5.90 13.36 -7.78
C GLU A 4 -5.02 12.32 -8.49
N VAL A 5 -3.71 12.30 -8.20
CA VAL A 5 -2.78 11.34 -8.83
C VAL A 5 -3.19 9.90 -8.52
N ILE A 6 -3.52 9.60 -7.27
CA ILE A 6 -3.98 8.29 -6.86
C ILE A 6 -5.31 7.93 -7.54
N ALA A 7 -6.26 8.86 -7.62
CA ALA A 7 -7.55 8.63 -8.27
C ALA A 7 -7.37 8.32 -9.76
N GLU A 8 -6.53 9.07 -10.48
CA GLU A 8 -6.20 8.80 -11.88
C GLU A 8 -5.52 7.42 -12.05
N LEU A 9 -4.54 7.08 -11.20
CA LEU A 9 -3.88 5.78 -11.27
C LEU A 9 -4.85 4.62 -11.04
N LEU A 10 -5.75 4.74 -10.06
CA LEU A 10 -6.77 3.73 -9.80
C LEU A 10 -7.76 3.61 -10.96
N TYR A 11 -8.20 4.73 -11.53
CA TYR A 11 -9.15 4.75 -12.63
C TYR A 11 -8.57 4.10 -13.90
N TRP A 12 -7.36 4.47 -14.29
CA TRP A 12 -6.75 4.01 -15.55
C TRP A 12 -6.08 2.65 -15.45
N LEU A 13 -5.38 2.36 -14.35
CA LEU A 13 -4.55 1.15 -14.23
C LEU A 13 -5.24 0.05 -13.42
N GLY A 14 -6.14 0.44 -12.52
CA GLY A 14 -6.73 -0.44 -11.53
C GLY A 14 -5.79 -0.74 -10.35
N PRO A 15 -6.31 -1.32 -9.27
CA PRO A 15 -5.57 -1.51 -8.02
C PRO A 15 -4.47 -2.57 -8.09
N ASP A 16 -4.54 -3.53 -9.02
CA ASP A 16 -3.63 -4.70 -9.06
C ASP A 16 -2.28 -4.44 -9.73
N LYS A 17 -2.08 -3.23 -10.28
CA LYS A 17 -0.86 -2.81 -11.01
C LYS A 17 -0.04 -1.73 -10.29
N LEU A 18 -0.41 -1.40 -9.06
CA LEU A 18 0.23 -0.36 -8.26
C LEU A 18 1.07 -0.98 -7.14
N LEU A 19 2.27 -0.46 -6.94
CA LEU A 19 3.19 -0.87 -5.86
C LEU A 19 3.54 0.33 -5.00
N PHE A 20 3.65 0.12 -3.68
CA PHE A 20 4.21 1.10 -2.77
C PHE A 20 5.75 1.04 -2.81
N GLY A 21 6.38 2.18 -2.99
CA GLY A 21 7.81 2.38 -2.82
C GLY A 21 8.05 3.68 -2.06
N SER A 22 8.78 3.62 -0.96
CA SER A 22 9.10 4.80 -0.16
C SER A 22 10.31 5.57 -0.67
N ASP A 23 11.12 4.95 -1.53
CA ASP A 23 12.43 5.42 -1.99
C ASP A 23 13.35 5.88 -0.83
N TYR A 24 13.20 5.24 0.33
CA TYR A 24 13.90 5.61 1.54
C TYR A 24 15.20 4.83 1.66
N GLY A 25 16.34 5.52 1.70
CA GLY A 25 17.68 4.90 1.64
C GLY A 25 18.39 4.66 2.97
N ILE A 26 17.83 5.12 4.10
CA ILE A 26 18.54 5.13 5.40
C ILE A 26 17.74 4.40 6.50
N TRP A 27 16.51 4.82 6.78
CA TRP A 27 15.64 4.25 7.83
C TRP A 27 14.52 3.41 7.25
N THR A 28 13.80 2.68 8.11
CA THR A 28 12.54 2.02 7.74
C THR A 28 11.38 3.01 7.91
N PRO A 29 10.73 3.48 6.82
CA PRO A 29 9.80 4.61 6.90
C PRO A 29 8.40 4.17 7.36
N ARG A 30 8.28 3.62 8.57
CA ARG A 30 7.02 3.15 9.15
C ARG A 30 5.95 4.26 9.17
N TRP A 31 6.34 5.48 9.52
CA TRP A 31 5.43 6.63 9.56
C TRP A 31 4.80 6.92 8.19
N LEU A 32 5.50 6.64 7.09
CA LEU A 32 4.98 6.87 5.74
C LEU A 32 3.94 5.81 5.36
N VAL A 33 4.20 4.55 5.73
CA VAL A 33 3.23 3.45 5.58
C VAL A 33 1.97 3.74 6.39
N GLU A 34 2.11 4.19 7.63
CA GLU A 34 0.98 4.57 8.49
C GLU A 34 0.19 5.76 7.93
N LYS A 35 0.89 6.77 7.37
CA LYS A 35 0.23 7.89 6.67
C LYS A 35 -0.57 7.43 5.46
N LEU A 36 -0.03 6.54 4.62
CA LEU A 36 -0.78 5.98 3.49
C LEU A 36 -1.95 5.12 3.97
N TRP A 37 -1.76 4.33 5.04
CA TRP A 37 -2.81 3.50 5.62
C TRP A 37 -4.00 4.32 6.13
N ALA A 38 -3.73 5.44 6.79
CA ALA A 38 -4.74 6.37 7.32
C ALA A 38 -5.34 7.29 6.25
N TYR A 39 -4.75 7.37 5.06
CA TYR A 39 -5.22 8.25 4.00
C TYR A 39 -6.50 7.74 3.35
N GLN A 40 -7.39 8.66 3.00
CA GLN A 40 -8.54 8.46 2.12
C GLN A 40 -8.50 9.57 1.06
N ILE A 41 -8.92 9.24 -0.16
CA ILE A 41 -9.08 10.23 -1.22
C ILE A 41 -10.22 11.16 -0.79
N PRO A 42 -10.02 12.50 -0.81
CA PRO A 42 -11.09 13.46 -0.56
C PRO A 42 -12.32 13.18 -1.42
N GLU A 43 -13.52 13.33 -0.85
CA GLU A 43 -14.77 12.89 -1.47
C GLU A 43 -15.06 13.57 -2.81
N ASP A 44 -14.71 14.85 -2.94
CA ASP A 44 -14.82 15.61 -4.19
C ASP A 44 -14.00 15.01 -5.33
N ILE A 45 -12.78 14.56 -5.03
CA ILE A 45 -11.89 13.89 -5.99
C ILE A 45 -12.35 12.45 -6.25
N ALA A 46 -12.73 11.72 -5.19
CA ALA A 46 -13.18 10.35 -5.28
C ALA A 46 -14.43 10.22 -6.15
N ALA A 47 -15.39 11.14 -5.98
CA ALA A 47 -16.63 11.19 -6.75
C ALA A 47 -16.40 11.48 -8.23
N GLU A 48 -15.40 12.30 -8.59
CA GLU A 48 -15.11 12.65 -10.00
C GLU A 48 -14.69 11.43 -10.83
N ARG A 49 -14.00 10.46 -10.21
CA ARG A 49 -13.49 9.25 -10.88
C ARG A 49 -14.22 7.97 -10.44
N GLY A 50 -15.09 8.04 -9.44
CA GLY A 50 -15.79 6.89 -8.89
C GLY A 50 -14.87 5.87 -8.22
N VAL A 51 -13.74 6.32 -7.66
CA VAL A 51 -12.72 5.46 -7.03
C VAL A 51 -12.39 5.93 -5.63
N GLN A 52 -12.02 5.00 -4.75
CA GLN A 52 -11.59 5.28 -3.38
C GLN A 52 -10.41 4.38 -3.01
N LEU A 53 -9.59 4.81 -2.06
CA LEU A 53 -8.47 4.05 -1.52
C LEU A 53 -8.94 3.16 -0.36
N THR A 54 -9.74 2.13 -0.68
CA THR A 54 -10.29 1.19 0.31
C THR A 54 -9.18 0.38 1.01
N ASP A 55 -9.50 -0.25 2.14
CA ASP A 55 -8.54 -1.10 2.86
C ASP A 55 -8.03 -2.27 2.01
N GLU A 56 -8.89 -2.85 1.18
CA GLU A 56 -8.49 -3.90 0.24
C GLU A 56 -7.47 -3.38 -0.79
N ILE A 57 -7.73 -2.22 -1.38
CA ILE A 57 -6.83 -1.59 -2.35
C ILE A 57 -5.50 -1.22 -1.69
N LYS A 58 -5.53 -0.68 -0.46
CA LYS A 58 -4.32 -0.38 0.31
C LYS A 58 -3.50 -1.64 0.59
N GLN A 59 -4.12 -2.75 0.98
CA GLN A 59 -3.42 -4.02 1.18
C GLN A 59 -2.74 -4.52 -0.11
N LYS A 60 -3.42 -4.36 -1.26
CA LYS A 60 -2.83 -4.67 -2.57
C LYS A 60 -1.58 -3.84 -2.85
N ILE A 61 -1.70 -2.51 -2.73
CA ILE A 61 -0.62 -1.56 -3.02
C ILE A 61 0.56 -1.74 -2.07
N LEU A 62 0.30 -1.92 -0.76
CA LEU A 62 1.33 -2.01 0.27
C LEU A 62 2.09 -3.34 0.27
N GLY A 63 1.52 -4.42 -0.28
CA GLY A 63 2.19 -5.72 -0.20
C GLY A 63 1.71 -6.81 -1.15
N LEU A 64 0.40 -6.99 -1.35
CA LEU A 64 -0.08 -8.17 -2.09
C LEU A 64 0.29 -8.14 -3.59
N ASN A 65 0.33 -6.96 -4.20
CA ASN A 65 0.75 -6.82 -5.59
C ASN A 65 2.23 -7.16 -5.78
N ALA A 66 3.09 -6.72 -4.84
CA ALA A 66 4.51 -7.08 -4.86
C ALA A 66 4.69 -8.59 -4.61
N ALA A 67 3.94 -9.16 -3.66
CA ALA A 67 3.97 -10.58 -3.38
C ALA A 67 3.60 -11.42 -4.61
N ARG A 68 2.54 -11.03 -5.33
CA ARG A 68 2.14 -11.65 -6.60
C ARG A 68 3.21 -11.50 -7.68
N LEU A 69 3.86 -10.33 -7.78
CA LEU A 69 4.89 -10.07 -8.79
C LEU A 69 6.16 -10.89 -8.58
N TYR A 70 6.52 -11.16 -7.32
CA TYR A 70 7.75 -11.87 -6.94
C TYR A 70 7.50 -13.32 -6.48
N ASP A 71 6.33 -13.89 -6.79
CA ASP A 71 5.94 -15.27 -6.42
C ASP A 71 6.11 -15.59 -4.93
N ILE A 72 5.77 -14.63 -4.06
CA ILE A 72 5.86 -14.78 -2.61
C ILE A 72 4.59 -15.42 -2.06
N ASP A 73 4.75 -16.56 -1.37
CA ASP A 73 3.67 -17.15 -0.56
C ASP A 73 3.36 -16.26 0.65
N VAL A 74 2.22 -15.57 0.58
CA VAL A 74 1.75 -14.62 1.60
C VAL A 74 1.47 -15.31 2.93
N GLU A 75 0.87 -16.50 2.91
CA GLU A 75 0.48 -17.20 4.15
C GLU A 75 1.71 -17.78 4.84
N ALA A 76 2.66 -18.33 4.08
CA ALA A 76 3.95 -18.74 4.62
C ALA A 76 4.71 -17.55 5.22
N LYS A 77 4.71 -16.38 4.57
CA LYS A 77 5.34 -15.17 5.11
C LYS A 77 4.66 -14.65 6.37
N LYS A 78 3.34 -14.59 6.42
CA LYS A 78 2.60 -14.22 7.64
C LYS A 78 2.93 -15.16 8.79
N ALA A 79 2.94 -16.47 8.55
CA ALA A 79 3.29 -17.47 9.56
C ALA A 79 4.74 -17.32 10.07
N ALA A 80 5.68 -16.99 9.18
CA ALA A 80 7.07 -16.73 9.55
C ALA A 80 7.21 -15.44 10.40
N LEU A 81 6.52 -14.36 10.01
CA LEU A 81 6.55 -13.09 10.73
C LEU A 81 5.90 -13.18 12.12
N ALA A 82 4.79 -13.91 12.26
CA ALA A 82 4.13 -14.13 13.54
C ALA A 82 5.04 -14.84 14.58
N LYS A 83 5.99 -15.65 14.12
CA LYS A 83 6.97 -16.37 14.96
C LYS A 83 8.20 -15.53 15.30
N SER A 84 8.35 -14.34 14.72
CA SER A 84 9.53 -13.49 14.87
C SER A 84 9.15 -12.11 15.39
N PRO A 85 8.92 -11.95 16.71
CA PRO A 85 8.43 -10.70 17.31
C PRO A 85 9.40 -9.50 17.22
N LEU A 86 10.63 -9.69 16.75
CA LEU A 86 11.74 -8.73 16.90
C LEU A 86 12.22 -8.04 15.60
N ARG A 87 11.42 -7.98 14.52
CA ARG A 87 11.86 -7.32 13.27
C ARG A 87 10.89 -6.30 12.67
N ILE A 88 9.91 -5.82 13.43
CA ILE A 88 9.29 -4.52 13.11
C ILE A 88 10.14 -3.50 13.88
N ALA A 89 11.25 -3.09 13.28
CA ALA A 89 12.23 -2.21 13.89
C ALA A 89 11.51 -1.01 14.54
N ALA A 90 11.71 -0.88 15.85
CA ALA A 90 11.68 0.40 16.50
C ALA A 90 12.88 1.16 15.94
N GLU A 91 12.63 2.03 14.94
CA GLU A 91 13.46 3.15 14.49
C GLU A 91 12.59 4.02 13.56
#